data_AF-A0A4Z1EFJ0-F1
#
_entry.id   AF-A0A4Z1EFJ0-F1
#
_cell.length_a   1.000
_cell.length_b   1.000
_cell.length_c   1.000
_cell.angle_alpha   90.00
_cell.angle_beta   90.00
_cell.angle_gamma   90.00
#
_symmetry.space_group_name_H-M   'P 1'
#
loop_
_entity.id
_entity.type
_entity.pdbx_description
1 polymer ?
#
loop_
_entity_poly.entity_id
_entity_poly.type
_entity_poly.pdbx_seq_one_letter_code
_entity_poly.pdbx_strand_id
1 'polypeptide(L)'
;MRLFDGDIRLRAHAEADEAIVILWVSQLSPPAFNTEETTLATPGSTDTNIVTTGCKSDWQSWLVDESIRRTVITTFMLKGVYSFLKLGYDSPTNLNVCFTAQAALWNAQSVIGWCRAQDKTERHEIWVTRWDEAIAKAKPVDLEELGVLIMTMLWGPEAPQTWLGEDITLEFELERA
;
A
#
# COMPACT_ATOMS: atom_id res chain seq x y z
N MET A 1 18.30 2.47 -10.17
CA MET A 1 18.18 1.82 -8.85
C MET A 1 19.26 0.73 -8.76
N ARG A 2 20.15 0.75 -7.74
CA ARG A 2 21.45 0.01 -7.72
C ARG A 2 21.34 -1.50 -7.97
N LEU A 3 20.20 -2.11 -7.61
CA LEU A 3 19.95 -3.53 -7.75
C LEU A 3 19.85 -3.98 -9.23
N PHE A 4 19.29 -3.10 -10.07
CA PHE A 4 18.96 -3.38 -11.48
C PHE A 4 19.81 -2.59 -12.49
N ASP A 5 20.89 -1.93 -12.03
CA ASP A 5 21.72 -1.03 -12.84
C ASP A 5 22.76 -1.76 -13.72
N GLY A 6 22.75 -3.10 -13.73
CA GLY A 6 23.73 -3.93 -14.46
C GLY A 6 25.12 -4.00 -13.80
N ASP A 7 25.56 -2.98 -13.07
CA ASP A 7 26.84 -2.96 -12.35
C ASP A 7 26.85 -3.94 -11.16
N ILE A 8 27.72 -4.94 -11.24
CA ILE A 8 27.90 -5.99 -10.23
C ILE A 8 28.33 -5.40 -8.89
N ARG A 9 29.17 -4.36 -8.88
CA ARG A 9 29.64 -3.73 -7.64
C ARG A 9 28.50 -2.99 -6.96
N LEU A 10 27.70 -2.22 -7.71
CA LEU A 10 26.56 -1.50 -7.14
C LEU A 10 25.50 -2.46 -6.60
N ARG A 11 25.27 -3.56 -7.31
CA ARG A 11 24.39 -4.65 -6.84
C ARG A 11 24.90 -5.28 -5.55
N ALA A 12 26.18 -5.65 -5.49
CA ALA A 12 26.77 -6.26 -4.30
C ALA A 12 26.65 -5.37 -3.05
N HIS A 13 26.77 -4.06 -3.21
CA HIS A 13 26.54 -3.14 -2.09
C HIS A 13 25.04 -3.05 -1.73
N ALA A 14 24.14 -3.01 -2.72
CA ALA A 14 22.70 -3.00 -2.43
C ALA A 14 22.25 -4.28 -1.70
N GLU A 15 22.83 -5.42 -2.04
CA GLU A 15 22.64 -6.69 -1.32
C GLU A 15 23.17 -6.61 0.12
N ALA A 16 24.31 -5.96 0.34
CA ALA A 16 24.85 -5.75 1.69
C ALA A 16 23.96 -4.84 2.54
N ASP A 17 23.28 -3.86 1.92
CA ASP A 17 22.37 -2.93 2.58
C ASP A 17 21.02 -3.57 2.95
N GLU A 18 20.67 -4.73 2.38
CA GLU A 18 19.35 -5.38 2.56
C GLU A 18 19.01 -5.60 4.03
N ALA A 19 19.94 -6.15 4.81
CA ALA A 19 19.71 -6.46 6.23
C ALA A 19 19.37 -5.20 7.05
N ILE A 20 19.98 -4.06 6.72
CA ILE A 20 19.75 -2.78 7.39
C ILE A 20 18.37 -2.24 7.03
N VAL A 21 17.99 -2.31 5.75
CA VAL A 21 16.68 -1.86 5.29
C VAL A 21 15.56 -2.69 5.94
N ILE A 22 15.72 -4.01 6.00
CA ILE A 22 14.74 -4.90 6.65
C ILE A 22 14.65 -4.61 8.15
N LEU A 23 15.77 -4.35 8.83
CA LEU A 23 15.77 -3.93 10.22
C LEU A 23 14.99 -2.62 10.42
N TRP A 24 15.26 -1.59 9.62
CA TRP A 24 14.56 -0.31 9.74
C TRP A 24 13.06 -0.44 9.47
N VAL A 25 12.68 -1.19 8.44
CA VAL A 25 11.27 -1.41 8.12
C VAL A 25 10.54 -2.19 9.22
N SER A 26 11.21 -3.15 9.86
CA SER A 26 10.64 -3.86 11.02
C SER A 26 10.44 -2.93 12.22
N GLN A 27 11.28 -1.93 12.40
CA GLN A 27 11.15 -0.92 13.47
C GLN A 27 10.08 0.13 13.12
N LEU A 28 9.91 0.41 11.83
CA LEU A 28 8.91 1.34 11.32
C LEU A 28 7.49 0.78 11.34
N SER A 29 7.30 -0.53 11.51
CA SER A 29 5.97 -1.15 11.58
C SER A 29 5.47 -1.23 13.03
N PRO A 30 4.81 -0.19 13.59
CA PRO A 30 4.22 -0.25 14.92
C PRO A 30 3.22 -1.40 15.04
N PRO A 31 3.05 -1.96 16.24
CA PRO A 31 2.06 -3.01 16.51
C PRO A 31 0.64 -2.63 16.05
N ALA A 32 0.30 -1.34 16.06
CA ALA A 32 -1.00 -0.81 15.64
C ALA A 32 -1.35 -1.08 14.17
N PHE A 33 -0.36 -1.19 13.26
CA PHE A 33 -0.63 -1.54 11.86
C PHE A 33 -1.06 -3.00 11.67
N ASN A 34 -0.83 -3.85 12.69
CA ASN A 34 -1.22 -5.25 12.70
C ASN A 34 -2.56 -5.49 13.41
N THR A 35 -3.17 -4.44 13.97
CA THR A 35 -4.43 -4.54 14.70
C THR A 35 -5.57 -4.24 13.74
N GLU A 36 -6.43 -5.22 13.50
CA GLU A 36 -7.71 -4.98 12.85
C GLU A 36 -8.50 -3.99 13.72
N GLU A 37 -8.63 -2.74 13.26
CA GLU A 37 -9.55 -1.78 13.88
C GLU A 37 -10.97 -2.32 13.67
N THR A 38 -11.43 -3.15 14.60
CA THR A 38 -12.83 -3.49 14.74
C THR A 38 -13.52 -2.21 15.21
N THR A 39 -13.93 -1.35 14.28
CA THR A 39 -14.84 -0.24 14.57
C THR A 39 -16.22 -0.83 14.84
N LEU A 40 -16.39 -1.47 16.00
CA LEU A 40 -17.69 -1.60 16.63
C LEU A 40 -18.04 -0.21 17.15
N ALA A 41 -18.69 0.58 16.29
CA ALA A 41 -19.45 1.73 16.72
C ALA A 41 -20.44 1.25 17.79
N THR A 42 -20.13 1.53 19.05
CA THR A 42 -21.07 1.33 20.16
C THR A 42 -22.07 2.49 20.10
N PRO A 43 -23.36 2.26 19.79
CA PRO A 43 -24.33 3.33 19.73
C PRO A 43 -24.76 3.66 21.16
N GLY A 44 -24.15 4.69 21.76
CA GLY A 44 -24.61 5.20 23.05
C GLY A 44 -23.51 5.80 23.92
N SER A 45 -22.94 6.93 23.51
CA SER A 45 -22.37 7.86 24.48
C SER A 45 -22.54 9.28 23.93
N THR A 46 -23.55 9.95 24.45
CA THR A 46 -23.81 11.37 24.23
C THR A 46 -22.85 12.13 25.13
N ASP A 47 -21.65 12.45 24.65
CA ASP A 47 -20.85 13.52 25.25
C ASP A 47 -20.18 14.34 24.14
N THR A 48 -20.83 15.47 23.87
CA THR A 48 -20.36 16.56 23.02
C THR A 48 -19.07 17.16 23.57
N ASN A 49 -17.94 16.70 23.06
CA ASN A 49 -16.71 17.50 22.98
C ASN A 49 -16.33 17.58 21.51
N ILE A 50 -16.84 18.62 20.82
CA ILE A 50 -16.35 19.01 19.49
C ILE A 50 -14.94 19.57 19.71
N VAL A 51 -13.97 18.67 19.74
CA VAL A 51 -12.56 18.99 19.63
C VAL A 51 -12.33 19.28 18.15
N THR A 52 -12.45 20.55 17.76
CA THR A 52 -12.05 21.05 16.42
C THR A 52 -10.52 21.06 16.27
N THR A 53 -9.88 19.95 16.64
CA THR A 53 -8.46 19.67 16.47
C THR A 53 -8.25 18.60 15.39
N GLY A 54 -9.31 17.90 14.95
CA GLY A 54 -9.23 16.59 14.27
C GLY A 54 -9.44 16.52 12.75
N CYS A 55 -8.84 17.38 11.93
CA CYS A 55 -8.74 17.10 10.47
C CYS A 55 -7.32 17.45 9.96
N LYS A 56 -6.68 18.49 10.50
CA LYS A 56 -5.28 18.81 10.16
C LYS A 56 -4.25 17.93 10.89
N SER A 57 -4.41 17.67 12.20
CA SER A 57 -3.57 16.67 12.88
C SER A 57 -3.81 15.28 12.30
N ASP A 58 -5.07 14.99 12.00
CA ASP A 58 -5.49 13.64 11.62
C ASP A 58 -5.05 13.32 10.18
N TRP A 59 -5.10 14.28 9.26
CA TRP A 59 -4.54 14.10 7.92
C TRP A 59 -3.02 13.95 7.94
N GLN A 60 -2.29 14.77 8.71
CA GLN A 60 -0.83 14.68 8.76
C GLN A 60 -0.37 13.37 9.41
N SER A 61 -0.99 12.97 10.52
CA SER A 61 -0.72 11.67 11.15
C SER A 61 -1.09 10.52 10.22
N TRP A 62 -2.26 10.55 9.59
CA TRP A 62 -2.67 9.55 8.61
C TRP A 62 -1.69 9.47 7.44
N LEU A 63 -1.23 10.60 6.90
CA LEU A 63 -0.29 10.64 5.78
C LEU A 63 1.06 10.02 6.16
N VAL A 64 1.55 10.30 7.37
CA VAL A 64 2.79 9.68 7.89
C VAL A 64 2.58 8.18 8.05
N ASP A 65 1.50 7.74 8.71
CA ASP A 65 1.22 6.32 8.94
C ASP A 65 1.06 5.55 7.62
N GLU A 66 0.31 6.12 6.68
CA GLU A 66 0.10 5.56 5.34
C GLU A 66 1.41 5.49 4.54
N SER A 67 2.25 6.54 4.61
CA SER A 67 3.56 6.54 3.96
C SER A 67 4.48 5.45 4.53
N ILE A 68 4.41 5.22 5.84
CA ILE A 68 5.15 4.14 6.50
C ILE A 68 4.65 2.79 6.00
N ARG A 69 3.33 2.53 6.02
CA ARG A 69 2.74 1.26 5.52
C ARG A 69 3.14 1.00 4.07
N ARG A 70 3.06 2.00 3.19
CA ARG A 70 3.48 1.90 1.78
C ARG A 70 4.97 1.61 1.62
N THR A 71 5.81 2.23 2.46
CA THR A 71 7.26 1.97 2.48
C THR A 71 7.57 0.53 2.89
N VAL A 72 6.86 0.03 3.91
CA VAL A 72 6.97 -1.37 4.38
C VAL A 72 6.60 -2.31 3.24
N ILE A 73 5.41 -2.15 2.65
CA ILE A 73 4.93 -2.98 1.54
C ILE A 73 5.94 -2.98 0.39
N THR A 74 6.33 -1.80 -0.10
CA THR A 74 7.23 -1.67 -1.25
C THR A 74 8.60 -2.30 -0.99
N THR A 75 9.12 -2.20 0.23
CA THR A 75 10.40 -2.82 0.60
C THR A 75 10.34 -4.34 0.48
N PHE A 76 9.29 -4.95 1.02
CA PHE A 76 9.14 -6.40 0.96
C PHE A 76 8.77 -6.89 -0.43
N MET A 77 7.97 -6.13 -1.19
CA MET A 77 7.73 -6.41 -2.61
C MET A 77 9.05 -6.44 -3.38
N LEU A 78 9.87 -5.41 -3.22
CA LEU A 78 11.16 -5.31 -3.89
C LEU A 78 12.09 -6.47 -3.52
N LYS A 79 12.16 -6.83 -2.23
CA LYS A 79 12.91 -7.99 -1.75
C LYS A 79 12.39 -9.29 -2.37
N GLY A 80 11.08 -9.49 -2.43
CA GLY A 80 10.43 -10.66 -3.03
C GLY A 80 10.77 -10.80 -4.51
N VAL A 81 10.52 -9.75 -5.30
CA VAL A 81 10.84 -9.70 -6.73
C VAL A 81 12.32 -9.97 -6.97
N TYR A 82 13.21 -9.31 -6.22
CA TYR A 82 14.64 -9.53 -6.38
C TYR A 82 15.08 -10.95 -6.02
N SER A 83 14.55 -11.51 -4.93
CA SER A 83 14.83 -12.89 -4.51
C SER A 83 14.38 -13.89 -5.57
N PHE A 84 13.17 -13.71 -6.10
CA PHE A 84 12.64 -14.50 -7.20
C PHE A 84 13.53 -14.44 -8.44
N LEU A 85 13.94 -13.24 -8.86
CA LEU A 85 14.83 -13.06 -10.03
C LEU A 85 16.22 -13.68 -9.82
N LYS A 86 16.74 -13.66 -8.58
CA LYS A 86 18.08 -14.17 -8.26
C LYS A 86 18.09 -15.70 -8.07
N LEU A 87 17.09 -16.25 -7.40
CA LEU A 87 17.07 -17.63 -6.89
C LEU A 87 16.04 -18.51 -7.60
N GLY A 88 15.10 -17.92 -8.36
CA GLY A 88 13.97 -18.62 -8.97
C GLY A 88 12.78 -18.83 -8.02
N TYR A 89 12.90 -18.38 -6.76
CA TYR A 89 11.84 -18.43 -5.75
C TYR A 89 12.03 -17.27 -4.76
N ASP A 90 10.95 -16.88 -4.09
CA ASP A 90 11.01 -15.99 -2.94
C ASP A 90 10.57 -16.71 -1.65
N SER A 91 10.84 -16.08 -0.51
CA SER A 91 10.31 -16.52 0.78
C SER A 91 9.34 -15.45 1.26
N PRO A 92 8.02 -15.64 1.06
CA PRO A 92 7.03 -14.64 1.40
C PRO A 92 7.11 -14.32 2.89
N THR A 93 7.31 -13.04 3.21
CA THR A 93 7.15 -12.57 4.58
C THR A 93 5.67 -12.33 4.83
N ASN A 94 5.13 -12.88 5.92
CA ASN A 94 3.75 -12.60 6.29
C ASN A 94 3.64 -11.13 6.72
N LEU A 95 3.09 -10.31 5.82
CA LEU A 95 2.94 -8.87 5.97
C LEU A 95 1.53 -8.54 6.40
N ASN A 96 1.28 -8.54 7.71
CA ASN A 96 -0.01 -8.15 8.26
C ASN A 96 -0.17 -6.63 8.28
N VAL A 97 -0.11 -6.01 7.11
CA VAL A 97 -0.21 -4.56 6.92
C VAL A 97 -1.30 -4.26 5.89
N CYS A 98 -2.02 -3.16 6.11
CA CYS A 98 -2.99 -2.62 5.17
C CYS A 98 -2.47 -1.34 4.48
N PHE A 99 -3.12 -0.93 3.40
CA PHE A 99 -2.94 0.39 2.83
C PHE A 99 -4.27 0.93 2.31
N THR A 100 -4.35 2.25 2.17
CA THR A 100 -5.52 2.92 1.61
C THR A 100 -5.46 2.79 0.09
N ALA A 101 -6.30 1.96 -0.51
CA ALA A 101 -6.28 1.72 -1.96
C ALA A 101 -6.86 2.88 -2.77
N GLN A 102 -7.63 3.76 -2.14
CA GLN A 102 -8.42 4.78 -2.81
C GLN A 102 -7.56 5.94 -3.29
N ALA A 103 -7.42 6.07 -4.62
CA ALA A 103 -6.66 7.14 -5.26
C ALA A 103 -7.07 8.54 -4.78
N ALA A 104 -8.36 8.78 -4.55
CA ALA A 104 -8.86 10.09 -4.09
C ALA A 104 -8.32 10.50 -2.71
N LEU A 105 -8.09 9.55 -1.80
CA LEU A 105 -7.53 9.82 -0.47
C LEU A 105 -6.02 10.01 -0.56
N TRP A 106 -5.32 9.14 -1.30
CA TRP A 106 -3.87 9.22 -1.46
C TRP A 106 -3.43 10.48 -2.22
N ASN A 107 -4.11 10.82 -3.31
CA ASN A 107 -3.77 11.96 -4.17
C ASN A 107 -4.22 13.31 -3.60
N ALA A 108 -4.85 13.34 -2.42
CA ALA A 108 -5.28 14.58 -1.79
C ALA A 108 -4.08 15.42 -1.36
N GLN A 109 -3.82 16.52 -2.07
CA GLN A 109 -2.69 17.42 -1.79
C GLN A 109 -2.94 18.42 -0.63
N SER A 110 -4.11 18.36 0.00
CA SER A 110 -4.46 19.24 1.11
C SER A 110 -5.44 18.57 2.06
N VAL A 111 -5.42 19.02 3.32
CA VAL A 111 -6.38 18.65 4.37
C VAL A 111 -7.84 18.75 3.87
N ILE A 112 -8.17 19.84 3.16
CA ILE A 112 -9.54 20.07 2.65
C ILE A 112 -9.90 19.05 1.56
N GLY A 113 -8.95 18.74 0.67
CA GLY A 113 -9.12 17.71 -0.35
C GLY A 113 -9.32 16.32 0.26
N TRP A 114 -8.55 16.02 1.32
CA TRP A 114 -8.61 14.75 2.02
C TRP A 114 -9.91 14.58 2.79
N CYS A 115 -10.32 15.56 3.60
CA CYS A 115 -11.60 15.50 4.33
C CYS A 115 -12.79 15.42 3.33
N ARG A 116 -12.73 16.09 2.17
CA ARG A 116 -13.74 15.92 1.10
C ARG A 116 -13.75 14.53 0.47
N ALA A 117 -12.58 13.91 0.28
CA ALA A 117 -12.49 12.56 -0.26
C ALA A 117 -12.98 11.52 0.76
N GLN A 118 -12.72 11.75 2.05
CA GLN A 118 -13.20 10.94 3.16
C GLN A 118 -14.74 10.96 3.27
N ASP A 119 -15.37 12.13 3.12
CA ASP A 119 -16.84 12.25 3.20
C ASP A 119 -17.58 11.54 2.04
N LYS A 120 -16.90 11.34 0.91
CA LYS A 120 -17.52 10.81 -0.31
C LYS A 120 -17.39 9.31 -0.47
N THR A 121 -16.48 8.68 0.27
CA THR A 121 -16.09 7.30 0.02
C THR A 121 -15.96 6.58 1.35
N GLU A 122 -16.65 5.44 1.51
CA GLU A 122 -16.39 4.55 2.65
C GLU A 122 -14.90 4.15 2.63
N ARG A 123 -14.24 4.10 3.78
CA ARG A 123 -12.79 3.81 3.84
C ARG A 123 -12.55 2.36 3.40
N HIS A 124 -11.72 2.15 2.38
CA HIS A 124 -11.35 0.84 1.86
C HIS A 124 -9.85 0.63 2.10
N GLU A 125 -9.55 0.09 3.28
CA GLU A 125 -8.22 -0.39 3.59
C GLU A 125 -8.07 -1.83 3.07
N ILE A 126 -7.09 -2.05 2.20
CA ILE A 126 -6.77 -3.37 1.66
C ILE A 126 -5.66 -3.98 2.50
N TRP A 127 -5.94 -5.11 3.13
CA TRP A 127 -4.96 -5.92 3.85
C TRP A 127 -4.21 -6.81 2.85
N VAL A 128 -2.88 -6.75 2.87
CA VAL A 128 -2.04 -7.54 1.95
C VAL A 128 -2.26 -9.05 2.15
N THR A 129 -2.49 -9.48 3.39
CA THR A 129 -2.81 -10.89 3.73
C THR A 129 -4.18 -11.35 3.25
N ARG A 130 -5.09 -10.43 2.92
CA ARG A 130 -6.48 -10.69 2.50
C ARG A 130 -6.77 -10.13 1.12
N TRP A 131 -5.73 -10.08 0.28
CA TRP A 131 -5.75 -9.47 -1.04
C TRP A 131 -6.94 -9.95 -1.89
N ASP A 132 -7.11 -11.28 -2.00
CA ASP A 132 -8.17 -11.88 -2.83
C ASP A 132 -9.58 -11.45 -2.40
N GLU A 133 -9.83 -11.40 -1.07
CA GLU A 133 -11.12 -10.95 -0.52
C GLU A 133 -11.38 -9.47 -0.77
N ALA A 134 -10.32 -8.65 -0.69
CA ALA A 134 -10.40 -7.22 -0.88
C ALA A 134 -10.65 -6.86 -2.35
N ILE A 135 -9.91 -7.46 -3.28
CA ILE A 135 -10.06 -7.23 -4.72
C ILE A 135 -11.41 -7.74 -5.24
N ALA A 136 -11.95 -8.83 -4.68
CA ALA A 136 -13.28 -9.32 -5.04
C ALA A 136 -14.42 -8.32 -4.76
N LYS A 137 -14.20 -7.35 -3.85
CA LYS A 137 -15.19 -6.32 -3.47
C LYS A 137 -14.88 -4.95 -4.07
N ALA A 138 -13.65 -4.71 -4.51
CA ALA A 138 -13.21 -3.44 -5.06
C ALA A 138 -13.67 -3.24 -6.51
N LYS A 139 -13.81 -1.98 -6.93
CA LYS A 139 -13.94 -1.64 -8.35
C LYS A 139 -12.59 -1.20 -8.92
N PRO A 140 -12.37 -1.30 -10.23
CA PRO A 140 -11.16 -0.81 -10.88
C PRO A 140 -10.76 0.62 -10.52
N VAL A 141 -11.74 1.53 -10.50
CA VAL A 141 -11.53 2.94 -10.14
C VAL A 141 -11.08 3.17 -8.69
N ASP A 142 -11.29 2.18 -7.82
CA ASP A 142 -10.92 2.27 -6.41
C ASP A 142 -9.46 1.87 -6.18
N LEU A 143 -8.79 1.24 -7.15
CA LEU A 143 -7.42 0.73 -7.02
C LEU A 143 -6.41 1.74 -7.58
N GLU A 144 -5.59 2.31 -6.70
CA GLU A 144 -4.48 3.16 -7.10
C GLU A 144 -3.21 2.39 -7.52
N GLU A 145 -2.19 3.12 -7.95
CA GLU A 145 -0.95 2.61 -8.55
C GLU A 145 -0.25 1.52 -7.72
N LEU A 146 -0.09 1.70 -6.40
CA LEU A 146 0.53 0.67 -5.57
C LEU A 146 -0.30 -0.62 -5.56
N GLY A 147 -1.63 -0.51 -5.59
CA GLY A 147 -2.52 -1.65 -5.69
C GLY A 147 -2.34 -2.40 -7.01
N VAL A 148 -2.23 -1.68 -8.12
CA VAL A 148 -1.94 -2.27 -9.44
C VAL A 148 -0.57 -2.96 -9.45
N LEU A 149 0.43 -2.36 -8.83
CA LEU A 149 1.77 -2.96 -8.68
C LEU A 149 1.73 -4.25 -7.85
N ILE A 150 1.01 -4.27 -6.72
CA ILE A 150 0.84 -5.48 -5.90
C ILE A 150 0.11 -6.56 -6.70
N MET A 151 -0.95 -6.20 -7.41
CA MET A 151 -1.70 -7.12 -8.26
C MET A 151 -0.80 -7.76 -9.34
N THR A 152 -0.01 -6.93 -10.01
CA THR A 152 0.93 -7.36 -11.05
C THR A 152 1.99 -8.31 -10.48
N MET A 153 2.50 -8.01 -9.28
CA MET A 153 3.46 -8.88 -8.59
C MET A 153 2.86 -10.23 -8.21
N LEU A 154 1.62 -10.25 -7.71
CA LEU A 154 0.97 -11.47 -7.21
C LEU A 154 0.41 -12.37 -8.33
N TRP A 155 -0.20 -11.79 -9.34
CA TRP A 155 -0.98 -12.52 -10.36
C TRP A 155 -0.39 -12.42 -11.78
N GLY A 156 0.72 -11.71 -11.95
CA GLY A 156 1.28 -11.38 -13.26
C GLY A 156 0.59 -10.17 -13.91
N PRO A 157 1.12 -9.66 -15.03
CA PRO A 157 0.63 -8.45 -15.70
C PRO A 157 -0.70 -8.64 -16.45
N GLU A 158 -1.06 -9.85 -16.86
CA GLU A 158 -2.28 -10.12 -17.65
C GLU A 158 -3.55 -10.00 -16.78
N ALA A 159 -3.45 -10.36 -15.51
CA ALA A 159 -4.56 -10.30 -14.56
C ALA A 159 -5.03 -8.85 -14.29
N PRO A 160 -4.16 -7.87 -13.95
CA PRO A 160 -4.57 -6.47 -13.79
C PRO A 160 -5.10 -5.86 -15.07
N GLN A 161 -4.53 -6.16 -16.25
CA GLN A 161 -5.10 -5.69 -17.53
C GLN A 161 -6.56 -6.13 -17.70
N THR A 162 -6.83 -7.42 -17.44
CA THR A 162 -8.18 -7.99 -17.56
C THR A 162 -9.14 -7.40 -16.53
N TRP A 163 -8.66 -7.17 -15.30
CA TRP A 163 -9.48 -6.68 -14.21
C TRP A 163 -9.77 -5.17 -14.28
N LEU A 164 -8.78 -4.37 -14.69
CA LEU A 164 -8.91 -2.91 -14.84
C LEU A 164 -9.78 -2.52 -16.04
N GLY A 165 -9.78 -3.33 -17.10
CA GLY A 165 -10.43 -3.01 -18.38
C GLY A 165 -9.59 -2.06 -19.25
N GLU A 166 -9.94 -1.95 -20.53
CA GLU A 166 -9.12 -1.25 -21.55
C GLU A 166 -8.82 0.21 -21.20
N ASP A 167 -9.81 0.98 -20.73
CA ASP A 167 -9.66 2.43 -20.46
C ASP A 167 -8.64 2.74 -19.35
N ILE A 168 -8.61 1.92 -18.29
CA ILE A 168 -7.75 2.14 -17.11
C ILE A 168 -6.37 1.49 -17.33
N THR A 169 -6.30 0.43 -18.13
CA THR A 169 -5.04 -0.23 -18.50
C THR A 169 -4.09 0.74 -19.24
N LEU A 170 -4.64 1.65 -20.05
CA LEU A 170 -3.89 2.70 -20.74
C LEU A 170 -3.28 3.73 -19.79
N GLU A 171 -3.93 4.02 -18.66
CA GLU A 171 -3.41 4.95 -17.64
C GLU A 171 -2.15 4.40 -16.96
N PHE A 172 -2.06 3.08 -16.80
CA PHE A 172 -0.93 2.40 -16.16
C PHE A 172 0.10 1.82 -17.15
N GLU A 173 -0.02 2.13 -18.45
CA GLU A 173 0.89 1.67 -19.52
C GLU A 173 1.13 0.14 -19.58
N LEU A 174 0.17 -0.65 -19.10
CA LEU A 174 0.33 -2.10 -18.96
C LEU A 174 0.37 -2.86 -20.30
N GLU A 175 0.05 -2.23 -21.44
CA GLU A 175 -0.02 -2.88 -22.77
C GLU A 175 1.34 -3.20 -23.43
N ARG A 176 2.47 -2.76 -22.86
CA ARG A 176 3.79 -2.81 -23.53
C ARG A 176 4.77 -3.90 -23.05
N ALA A 177 4.32 -4.91 -22.32
CA ALA A 177 5.17 -6.01 -21.86
C ALA A 177 5.29 -7.15 -22.91
#